data_AF-A0A543J754-F1
#
_entry.id   AF-A0A543J754-F1
#
_cell.length_a   1.000
_cell.length_b   1.000
_cell.length_c   1.000
_cell.angle_alpha   90.00
_cell.angle_beta   90.00
_cell.angle_gamma   90.00
#
_symmetry.space_group_name_H-M   'P 1'
#
loop_
_entity.id
_entity.type
_entity.pdbx_description
1 polymer ?
#
loop_
_entity_poly.entity_id
_entity_poly.type
_entity_poly.pdbx_seq_one_letter_code
_entity_poly.pdbx_strand_id
1 'polypeptide(L)'
;MGLLPRVTTVACLGLSLTSCGLPGESAPGDADTDRRSTTLADAIGYPRQPDAAGLVRAALATPLGKSPSFGVLVAEDLPHGTPEEPMAHLVWRIHVDAFDSGWKRTPAFDACYDVEFNYYGPVAQPSRILCPDGATPIAPPPPLPDRNIPSEFAPALEAALGALPATPGEAEVRAALATGLPTPPVNPETDLAGVPPRVDVRVRGSDVGVALFAHTGGDGKDCMMGRRLGGEVRVWSLNWRDLGPLEKPCTPEAALGS
;
A
#
# COMPACT_ATOMS: atom_id res chain seq x y z
N MET A 1 -3.72 -90.15 19.98
CA MET A 1 -2.40 -89.84 20.56
C MET A 1 -1.67 -89.02 19.51
N GLY A 2 -1.63 -87.70 19.54
CA GLY A 2 -1.45 -86.79 20.67
C GLY A 2 -0.11 -86.10 20.43
N LEU A 3 -0.12 -84.79 20.22
CA LEU A 3 0.99 -83.83 20.42
C LEU A 3 0.53 -82.44 19.93
N LEU A 4 0.14 -81.60 20.88
CA LEU A 4 0.03 -80.14 20.73
C LEU A 4 1.43 -79.51 20.82
N PRO A 5 1.72 -78.46 20.04
CA PRO A 5 2.71 -77.48 20.45
C PRO A 5 2.17 -76.03 20.41
N ARG A 6 2.13 -75.46 21.62
CA ARG A 6 2.64 -74.14 22.04
C ARG A 6 2.37 -72.91 21.15
N VAL A 7 1.40 -72.14 21.64
CA VAL A 7 1.27 -70.69 21.49
C VAL A 7 2.56 -69.99 21.97
N THR A 8 3.09 -69.08 21.15
CA THR A 8 4.10 -68.11 21.58
C THR A 8 3.64 -66.72 21.14
N THR A 9 3.13 -65.94 22.09
CA THR A 9 2.70 -64.55 21.89
C THR A 9 3.94 -63.66 21.95
N VAL A 10 4.34 -63.06 20.83
CA VAL A 10 5.40 -62.05 20.79
C VAL A 10 4.77 -60.69 21.10
N ALA A 11 4.99 -60.20 22.31
CA ALA A 11 4.68 -58.83 22.70
C ALA A 11 5.78 -57.91 22.16
N CYS A 12 5.53 -57.26 21.02
CA CYS A 12 6.32 -56.12 20.58
C CYS A 12 5.91 -54.89 21.40
N LEU A 13 6.70 -54.59 22.44
CA LEU A 13 6.79 -53.26 23.03
C LEU A 13 7.37 -52.31 21.97
N GLY A 14 6.48 -51.69 21.19
CA GLY A 14 6.83 -50.50 20.43
C GLY A 14 7.07 -49.36 21.41
N LEU A 15 8.33 -49.06 21.68
CA LEU A 15 8.75 -47.80 22.27
C LEU A 15 8.34 -46.67 21.32
N SER A 16 7.17 -46.09 21.55
CA SER A 16 6.82 -44.78 21.04
C SER A 16 7.79 -43.79 21.68
N LEU A 17 8.82 -43.39 20.95
CA LEU A 17 9.56 -42.16 21.21
C LEU A 17 8.57 -41.01 21.05
N THR A 18 7.84 -40.71 22.12
CA THR A 18 7.14 -39.44 22.27
C THR A 18 8.21 -38.37 22.22
N SER A 19 8.31 -37.69 21.07
CA SER A 19 9.03 -36.44 20.93
C SER A 19 8.50 -35.49 22.00
N CYS A 20 9.30 -35.25 23.03
CA CYS A 20 9.12 -34.11 23.91
C CYS A 20 9.30 -32.85 23.06
N GLY A 21 8.23 -32.34 22.48
CA GLY A 21 8.19 -30.96 22.01
C GLY A 21 8.49 -30.08 23.22
N LEU A 22 9.62 -29.38 23.18
CA LEU A 22 9.99 -28.44 24.23
C LEU A 22 8.90 -27.36 24.30
N PRO A 23 8.31 -27.12 25.48
CA PRO A 23 7.37 -26.02 25.66
C PRO A 23 8.14 -24.69 25.56
N GLY A 24 7.76 -23.87 24.57
CA GLY A 24 7.93 -22.42 24.64
C GLY A 24 9.28 -21.84 24.23
N GLU A 25 9.82 -22.24 23.06
CA GLU A 25 10.80 -21.38 22.40
C GLU A 25 10.07 -20.13 21.87
N SER A 26 10.15 -19.03 22.62
CA SER A 26 9.61 -17.74 22.18
C SER A 26 10.18 -17.40 20.81
N ALA A 27 9.34 -16.91 19.91
CA ALA A 27 9.77 -16.47 18.59
C ALA A 27 10.98 -15.53 18.70
N PRO A 28 12.06 -15.74 17.91
CA PRO A 28 13.26 -14.91 17.98
C PRO A 28 12.96 -13.44 17.66
N GLY A 29 13.60 -12.52 18.38
CA GLY A 29 13.42 -11.09 18.23
C GLY A 29 13.78 -10.32 19.50
N ASP A 30 13.92 -9.01 19.37
CA ASP A 30 14.18 -8.10 20.48
C ASP A 30 13.32 -6.84 20.39
N ALA A 31 13.46 -5.95 21.37
CA ALA A 31 12.70 -4.70 21.41
C ALA A 31 12.98 -3.78 20.22
N ASP A 32 14.13 -3.90 19.57
CA ASP A 32 14.45 -3.11 18.38
C ASP A 32 13.74 -3.68 17.15
N THR A 33 13.75 -4.99 16.93
CA THR A 33 12.99 -5.62 15.84
C THR A 33 11.49 -5.42 16.02
N ASP A 34 10.98 -5.47 17.26
CA ASP A 34 9.57 -5.20 17.57
C ASP A 34 9.19 -3.76 17.19
N ARG A 35 9.99 -2.78 17.62
CA ARG A 35 9.79 -1.37 17.30
C ARG A 35 9.85 -1.12 15.79
N ARG A 36 10.81 -1.71 15.08
CA ARG A 36 10.94 -1.59 13.62
C ARG A 36 9.72 -2.19 12.91
N SER A 37 9.23 -3.32 13.40
CA SER A 37 8.03 -3.99 12.88
C SER A 37 6.77 -3.13 13.04
N THR A 38 6.52 -2.60 14.25
CA THR A 38 5.39 -1.67 14.49
C THR A 38 5.50 -0.42 13.63
N THR A 39 6.70 0.18 13.54
CA THR A 39 6.95 1.37 12.71
C THR A 39 6.66 1.10 11.23
N LEU A 40 7.04 -0.08 10.73
CA LEU A 40 6.76 -0.49 9.37
C LEU A 40 5.25 -0.65 9.14
N ALA A 41 4.55 -1.37 10.03
CA ALA A 41 3.10 -1.58 9.92
C ALA A 41 2.33 -0.26 9.87
N ASP A 42 2.67 0.69 10.75
CA ASP A 42 2.06 2.02 10.75
C ASP A 42 2.37 2.79 9.46
N ALA A 43 3.61 2.70 8.96
CA ALA A 43 4.05 3.42 7.76
C ALA A 43 3.40 2.89 6.47
N ILE A 44 3.08 1.59 6.39
CA ILE A 44 2.47 0.98 5.19
C ILE A 44 0.95 0.91 5.28
N GLY A 45 0.38 1.04 6.48
CA GLY A 45 -1.06 1.12 6.70
C GLY A 45 -1.68 2.41 6.16
N TYR A 46 -0.88 3.47 5.94
CA TYR A 46 -1.35 4.73 5.38
C TYR A 46 -0.34 5.36 4.39
N PRO A 47 -0.78 5.83 3.19
CA PRO A 47 -2.15 5.79 2.67
C PRO A 47 -2.63 4.34 2.43
N ARG A 48 -3.94 4.13 2.49
CA ARG A 48 -4.55 2.80 2.45
C ARG A 48 -4.14 2.03 1.18
N GLN A 49 -3.60 0.82 1.34
CA GLN A 49 -3.30 0.00 0.17
C GLN A 49 -4.55 -0.77 -0.29
N PRO A 50 -4.74 -0.98 -1.61
CA PRO A 50 -5.94 -1.65 -2.12
C PRO A 50 -5.92 -3.17 -1.95
N ASP A 51 -4.73 -3.77 -1.79
CA ASP A 51 -4.50 -5.21 -1.76
C ASP A 51 -3.15 -5.54 -1.09
N ALA A 52 -2.90 -6.82 -0.83
CA ALA A 52 -1.65 -7.31 -0.25
C ALA A 52 -0.42 -6.94 -1.10
N ALA A 53 -0.53 -6.97 -2.43
CA ALA A 53 0.57 -6.56 -3.32
C ALA A 53 0.91 -5.06 -3.17
N GLY A 54 -0.09 -4.20 -2.91
CA GLY A 54 0.07 -2.80 -2.55
C GLY A 54 0.84 -2.63 -1.25
N LEU A 55 0.47 -3.38 -0.20
CA LEU A 55 1.19 -3.39 1.07
C LEU A 55 2.64 -3.84 0.93
N VAL A 56 2.91 -4.86 0.11
CA VAL A 56 4.29 -5.30 -0.17
C VAL A 56 5.09 -4.20 -0.87
N ARG A 57 4.52 -3.55 -1.91
CA ARG A 57 5.18 -2.43 -2.57
C ARG A 57 5.47 -1.28 -1.60
N ALA A 58 4.50 -0.93 -0.75
CA ALA A 58 4.67 0.09 0.28
C ALA A 58 5.79 -0.29 1.26
N ALA A 59 5.83 -1.55 1.72
CA ALA A 59 6.87 -2.04 2.62
C ALA A 59 8.26 -1.93 2.00
N LEU A 60 8.43 -2.39 0.76
CA LEU A 60 9.69 -2.33 0.02
C LEU A 60 10.13 -0.90 -0.33
N ALA A 61 9.20 0.06 -0.37
CA ALA A 61 9.52 1.46 -0.59
C ALA A 61 10.08 2.17 0.67
N THR A 62 9.86 1.61 1.87
CA THR A 62 10.37 2.17 3.13
C THR A 62 11.90 2.04 3.27
N PRO A 63 12.56 2.82 4.15
CA PRO A 63 13.98 2.64 4.44
C PRO A 63 14.34 1.23 4.92
N LEU A 64 13.46 0.59 5.72
CA LEU A 64 13.66 -0.80 6.16
C LEU A 64 13.52 -1.77 4.98
N GLY A 65 12.52 -1.56 4.12
CA GLY A 65 12.27 -2.38 2.93
C GLY A 65 13.40 -2.40 1.90
N LYS A 66 14.18 -1.32 1.84
CA LYS A 66 15.36 -1.19 0.98
C LYS A 66 16.61 -1.86 1.56
N SER A 67 16.58 -2.29 2.82
CA SER A 67 17.69 -2.99 3.46
C SER A 67 17.74 -4.46 3.03
N PRO A 68 18.94 -5.04 2.81
CA PRO A 68 19.06 -6.50 2.59
C PRO A 68 18.63 -7.32 3.82
N SER A 69 18.51 -6.68 4.99
CA SER A 69 18.09 -7.29 6.24
C SER A 69 16.57 -7.47 6.36
N PHE A 70 15.78 -7.12 5.35
CA PHE A 70 14.32 -7.20 5.37
C PHE A 70 13.80 -8.05 4.21
N GLY A 71 12.70 -8.76 4.44
CA GLY A 71 11.96 -9.40 3.36
C GLY A 71 10.53 -9.73 3.77
N VAL A 72 9.57 -9.54 2.87
CA VAL A 72 8.21 -10.04 3.06
C VAL A 72 8.19 -11.52 2.66
N LEU A 73 7.66 -12.38 3.52
CA LEU A 73 7.62 -13.84 3.34
C LEU A 73 6.24 -14.31 2.88
N VAL A 74 5.18 -13.68 3.37
CA VAL A 74 3.78 -14.00 3.02
C VAL A 74 3.05 -12.68 2.75
N ALA A 75 2.21 -12.68 1.71
CA ALA A 75 1.32 -11.59 1.37
C ALA A 75 0.06 -12.17 0.73
N GLU A 76 -1.05 -12.14 1.46
CA GLU A 76 -2.31 -12.79 1.06
C GLU A 76 -3.45 -11.79 1.13
N ASP A 77 -4.27 -11.73 0.07
CA ASP A 77 -5.55 -11.04 0.10
C ASP A 77 -6.58 -11.90 0.84
N LEU A 78 -7.24 -11.30 1.83
CA LEU A 78 -8.26 -11.96 2.63
C LEU A 78 -9.66 -11.56 2.12
N PRO A 79 -10.60 -12.52 2.02
CA PRO A 79 -12.01 -12.20 1.76
C PRO A 79 -12.56 -11.30 2.88
N HIS A 80 -13.08 -10.13 2.51
CA HIS A 80 -13.68 -9.17 3.43
C HIS A 80 -14.95 -8.56 2.81
N GLY A 81 -15.97 -8.35 3.63
CA GLY A 81 -17.25 -7.74 3.26
C GLY A 81 -17.47 -6.36 3.86
N THR A 82 -16.72 -5.98 4.91
CA THR A 82 -16.81 -4.65 5.54
C THR A 82 -15.44 -3.99 5.71
N PRO A 83 -15.37 -2.67 5.91
CA PRO A 83 -14.10 -1.96 6.13
C PRO A 83 -13.31 -2.40 7.36
N GLU A 84 -13.98 -2.93 8.39
CA GLU A 84 -13.35 -3.34 9.66
C GLU A 84 -12.72 -4.72 9.58
N GLU A 85 -13.19 -5.57 8.66
CA GLU A 85 -12.67 -6.93 8.46
C GLU A 85 -11.26 -6.89 7.84
N PRO A 86 -10.34 -7.76 8.29
CA PRO A 86 -9.03 -7.93 7.68
C PRO A 86 -9.15 -8.19 6.17
N MET A 87 -8.47 -7.36 5.38
CA MET A 87 -8.42 -7.45 3.92
C MET A 87 -7.12 -8.04 3.40
N ALA A 88 -6.04 -8.00 4.18
CA ALA A 88 -4.75 -8.54 3.80
C ALA A 88 -3.97 -9.05 5.01
N HIS A 89 -3.22 -10.12 4.81
CA HIS A 89 -2.32 -10.71 5.80
C HIS A 89 -0.89 -10.70 5.26
N LEU A 90 0.03 -10.15 6.05
CA LEU A 90 1.45 -10.11 5.74
C LEU A 90 2.26 -10.81 6.83
N VAL A 91 3.28 -11.54 6.40
CA VAL A 91 4.39 -11.97 7.26
C VAL A 91 5.67 -11.40 6.71
N TRP A 92 6.49 -10.76 7.55
CA TRP A 92 7.82 -10.29 7.15
C TRP A 92 8.89 -10.72 8.13
N ARG A 93 10.12 -10.74 7.62
CA ARG A 93 11.34 -11.08 8.34
C ARG A 93 12.24 -9.85 8.47
N ILE A 94 12.75 -9.62 9.67
CA ILE A 94 13.84 -8.71 9.96
C ILE A 94 15.04 -9.55 10.40
N HIS A 95 16.07 -9.59 9.56
CA HIS A 95 17.36 -10.20 9.87
C HIS A 95 18.20 -9.25 10.72
N VAL A 96 18.82 -9.78 11.76
CA VAL A 96 19.82 -9.06 12.56
C VAL A 96 21.13 -9.82 12.44
N ASP A 97 22.16 -9.14 11.92
CA ASP A 97 23.50 -9.70 11.81
C ASP A 97 24.09 -10.00 13.18
N ALA A 98 25.04 -10.96 13.20
CA ALA A 98 25.82 -11.21 14.39
C ALA A 98 26.59 -9.95 14.80
N PHE A 99 26.55 -9.61 16.08
CA PHE A 99 27.24 -8.46 16.63
C PHE A 99 28.21 -8.89 17.72
N ASP A 100 29.46 -8.45 17.62
CA ASP A 100 30.49 -8.68 18.64
C ASP A 100 31.18 -7.36 18.99
N SER A 101 31.02 -6.93 20.24
CA SER A 101 31.68 -5.74 20.77
C SER A 101 32.83 -6.06 21.73
N GLY A 102 33.30 -7.31 21.77
CA GLY A 102 34.35 -7.80 22.68
C GLY A 102 33.86 -8.13 24.10
N TRP A 103 32.85 -7.42 24.61
CA TRP A 103 32.19 -7.70 25.91
C TRP A 103 30.76 -8.26 25.79
N LYS A 104 30.19 -8.27 24.59
CA LYS A 104 28.90 -8.89 24.29
C LYS A 104 28.93 -9.48 22.89
N ARG A 105 28.51 -10.74 22.78
CA ARG A 105 28.31 -11.43 21.51
C ARG A 105 26.84 -11.77 21.35
N THR A 106 26.22 -11.23 20.31
CA THR A 106 24.86 -11.55 19.90
C THR A 106 24.95 -12.37 18.60
N PRO A 107 24.45 -13.62 18.56
CA PRO A 107 24.40 -14.39 17.31
C PRO A 107 23.44 -13.72 16.32
N ALA A 108 23.62 -14.00 15.03
CA ALA A 108 22.65 -13.59 14.02
C ALA A 108 21.31 -14.30 14.26
N PHE A 109 20.20 -13.62 13.98
CA PHE A 109 18.87 -14.22 14.06
C PHE A 109 17.89 -13.56 13.10
N ASP A 110 16.81 -14.28 12.81
CA ASP A 110 15.67 -13.79 12.03
C ASP A 110 14.47 -13.61 12.95
N ALA A 111 13.92 -12.40 13.01
CA ALA A 111 12.66 -12.11 13.69
C ALA A 111 11.54 -12.00 12.66
N CYS A 112 10.51 -12.84 12.80
CA CYS A 112 9.35 -12.81 11.91
C CYS A 112 8.12 -12.27 12.63
N TYR A 113 7.33 -11.50 11.87
CA TYR A 113 6.14 -10.85 12.39
C TYR A 113 4.95 -11.10 11.48
N ASP A 114 3.82 -11.43 12.09
CA ASP A 114 2.52 -11.51 11.43
C ASP A 114 1.72 -10.23 11.71
N VAL A 115 1.02 -9.75 10.69
CA VAL A 115 0.09 -8.64 10.83
C VAL A 115 -1.02 -8.74 9.78
N GLU A 116 -2.21 -8.34 10.21
CA GLU A 116 -3.35 -8.18 9.32
C GLU A 116 -3.68 -6.69 9.16
N PHE A 117 -4.13 -6.32 7.97
CA PHE A 117 -4.56 -4.98 7.63
C PHE A 117 -6.04 -4.98 7.24
N ASN A 118 -6.78 -3.98 7.67
CA ASN A 118 -8.13 -3.68 7.20
C ASN A 118 -8.14 -2.30 6.49
N TYR A 119 -9.33 -1.74 6.24
CA TYR A 119 -9.48 -0.44 5.58
C TYR A 119 -8.73 0.70 6.30
N TYR A 120 -8.62 0.62 7.62
CA TYR A 120 -8.09 1.68 8.48
C TYR A 120 -6.58 1.54 8.79
N GLY A 121 -5.95 0.46 8.36
CA GLY A 121 -4.54 0.15 8.63
C GLY A 121 -4.37 -1.19 9.34
N PRO A 122 -3.32 -1.38 10.16
CA PRO A 122 -3.10 -2.63 10.87
C PRO A 122 -4.23 -2.89 11.88
N VAL A 123 -4.82 -4.08 11.85
CA VAL A 123 -5.92 -4.52 12.74
C VAL A 123 -5.44 -4.60 14.20
N ALA A 124 -4.19 -5.02 14.38
CA ALA A 124 -3.47 -5.05 15.63
C ALA A 124 -1.99 -4.76 15.40
N GLN A 125 -1.22 -4.55 16.48
CA GLN A 125 0.23 -4.45 16.36
C GLN A 125 0.82 -5.77 15.83
N PRO A 126 1.91 -5.72 15.04
CA PRO A 126 2.57 -6.92 14.56
C PRO A 126 2.92 -7.86 15.71
N SER A 127 2.48 -9.10 15.59
CA SER A 127 2.76 -10.15 16.56
C SER A 127 4.00 -10.91 16.10
N ARG A 128 4.79 -11.41 17.05
CA ARG A 128 6.02 -12.14 16.74
C ARG A 128 5.72 -13.61 16.59
N ILE A 129 6.14 -14.20 15.47
CA ILE A 129 5.94 -15.61 15.16
C ILE A 129 7.25 -16.31 14.84
N LEU A 130 7.25 -17.64 14.91
CA LEU A 130 8.33 -18.42 14.33
C LEU A 130 8.39 -18.14 12.82
N CYS A 131 9.58 -17.89 12.30
CA CYS A 131 9.75 -17.71 10.87
C CYS A 131 9.28 -18.96 10.12
N PRO A 132 8.43 -18.82 9.10
CA PRO A 132 7.98 -19.97 8.32
C PRO A 132 9.17 -20.74 7.73
N ASP A 133 9.18 -22.06 7.95
CA ASP A 133 10.31 -22.91 7.57
C ASP A 133 10.61 -22.83 6.07
N GLY A 134 11.87 -22.51 5.73
CA GLY A 134 12.33 -22.43 4.34
C GLY A 134 11.71 -21.31 3.51
N ALA A 135 10.99 -20.37 4.14
CA ALA A 135 10.39 -19.26 3.40
C ALA A 135 11.45 -18.32 2.83
N THR A 136 11.39 -18.14 1.51
CA THR A 136 12.17 -17.13 0.80
C THR A 136 11.36 -15.83 0.72
N PRO A 137 12.01 -14.65 0.80
CA PRO A 137 11.33 -13.40 0.51
C PRO A 137 10.63 -13.44 -0.85
N ILE A 138 9.38 -12.98 -0.89
CA ILE A 138 8.62 -12.88 -2.13
C ILE A 138 9.33 -11.93 -3.09
N ALA A 139 9.27 -12.22 -4.38
CA ALA A 139 9.72 -11.28 -5.39
C ALA A 139 8.92 -9.97 -5.26
N PRO A 140 9.56 -8.80 -5.41
CA PRO A 140 8.84 -7.53 -5.42
C PRO A 140 7.70 -7.58 -6.45
N PRO A 141 6.47 -7.20 -6.08
CA PRO A 141 5.39 -7.07 -7.04
C PRO A 141 5.80 -6.08 -8.14
N PRO A 142 5.29 -6.23 -9.37
CA PRO A 142 5.62 -5.33 -10.46
C PRO A 142 5.26 -3.88 -10.08
N PRO A 143 6.08 -2.90 -10.53
CA PRO A 143 5.78 -1.50 -10.30
C PRO A 143 4.44 -1.13 -10.95
N LEU A 144 3.78 -0.12 -10.39
CA LEU A 144 2.57 0.45 -10.99
C LEU A 144 2.94 1.69 -11.80
N PRO A 145 2.18 1.98 -12.87
CA PRO A 145 2.24 3.28 -13.54
C PRO A 145 2.06 4.42 -12.55
N ASP A 146 2.83 5.50 -12.70
CA ASP A 146 2.61 6.71 -11.90
C ASP A 146 1.22 7.27 -12.20
N ARG A 147 0.53 7.72 -11.16
CA ARG A 147 -0.82 8.28 -11.26
C ARG A 147 -0.90 9.71 -10.72
N ASN A 148 0.19 10.24 -10.17
CA ASN A 148 0.20 11.60 -9.62
C ASN A 148 -0.12 12.62 -10.71
N ILE A 149 -0.66 13.78 -10.33
CA ILE A 149 -0.86 14.91 -11.27
C ILE A 149 0.46 15.69 -11.33
N PRO A 150 1.20 15.65 -12.45
CA PRO A 150 2.46 16.38 -12.59
C PRO A 150 2.28 17.90 -12.47
N SER A 151 3.33 18.60 -12.03
CA SER A 151 3.25 20.05 -11.73
C SER A 151 2.99 20.90 -12.98
N GLU A 152 3.33 20.41 -14.17
CA GLU A 152 3.04 21.04 -15.46
C GLU A 152 1.54 21.09 -15.82
N PHE A 153 0.69 20.30 -15.14
CA PHE A 153 -0.76 20.35 -15.39
C PHE A 153 -1.40 21.66 -14.89
N ALA A 154 -0.87 22.28 -13.84
CA ALA A 154 -1.42 23.52 -13.31
C ALA A 154 -1.37 24.69 -14.32
N PRO A 155 -0.19 25.06 -14.87
CA PRO A 155 -0.11 26.12 -15.89
C PRO A 155 -0.84 25.73 -17.18
N ALA A 156 -0.86 24.45 -17.55
CA ALA A 156 -1.60 23.97 -18.73
C ALA A 156 -3.12 24.11 -18.55
N LEU A 157 -3.65 23.78 -17.38
CA LEU A 157 -5.06 23.95 -17.03
C LEU A 157 -5.45 25.43 -17.02
N GLU A 158 -4.60 26.29 -16.45
CA GLU A 158 -4.82 27.74 -16.44
C GLU A 158 -4.87 28.31 -17.86
N ALA A 159 -3.92 27.92 -18.73
CA ALA A 159 -3.90 28.33 -20.13
C ALA A 159 -5.13 27.83 -20.89
N ALA A 160 -5.51 26.56 -20.71
CA ALA A 160 -6.67 25.98 -21.37
C ALA A 160 -7.97 26.69 -20.97
N LEU A 161 -8.15 27.01 -19.68
CA LEU A 161 -9.32 27.75 -19.18
C LEU A 161 -9.33 29.20 -19.69
N GLY A 162 -8.17 29.86 -19.76
CA GLY A 162 -8.04 31.23 -20.24
C GLY A 162 -8.32 31.39 -21.74
N ALA A 163 -8.09 30.34 -22.53
CA ALA A 163 -8.31 30.33 -23.97
C ALA A 163 -9.76 30.04 -24.39
N LEU A 164 -10.64 29.63 -23.45
CA LEU A 164 -12.04 29.34 -23.75
C LEU A 164 -12.78 30.60 -24.24
N PRO A 165 -13.78 30.48 -25.13
CA PRO A 165 -14.64 31.62 -25.50
C PRO A 165 -15.40 32.15 -24.29
N ALA A 166 -16.05 33.31 -24.42
CA ALA A 166 -16.77 33.95 -23.31
C ALA A 166 -17.93 33.11 -22.74
N THR A 167 -18.55 32.26 -23.57
CA THR A 167 -19.67 31.38 -23.19
C THR A 167 -19.43 29.97 -23.75
N PRO A 168 -18.51 29.20 -23.16
CA PRO A 168 -18.14 27.88 -23.68
C PRO A 168 -19.24 26.86 -23.38
N GLY A 169 -19.42 25.88 -24.27
CA GLY A 169 -20.20 24.67 -23.96
C GLY A 169 -19.36 23.62 -23.23
N GLU A 170 -19.97 22.69 -22.48
CA GLU A 170 -19.22 21.64 -21.77
C GLU A 170 -18.36 20.79 -22.71
N ALA A 171 -18.88 20.45 -23.90
CA ALA A 171 -18.12 19.70 -24.90
C ALA A 171 -16.89 20.47 -25.40
N GLU A 172 -17.00 21.78 -25.54
CA GLU A 172 -15.89 22.65 -25.95
C GLU A 172 -14.84 22.75 -24.84
N VAL A 173 -15.26 22.85 -23.58
CA VAL A 173 -14.34 22.78 -22.44
C VAL A 173 -13.60 21.45 -22.42
N ARG A 174 -14.30 20.31 -22.55
CA ARG A 174 -13.66 18.98 -22.59
C ARG A 174 -12.66 18.85 -23.73
N ALA A 175 -12.98 19.36 -24.92
CA ALA A 175 -12.08 19.36 -26.06
C ALA A 175 -10.84 20.22 -25.84
N ALA A 176 -11.02 21.43 -25.27
CA ALA A 176 -9.93 22.33 -24.92
C ALA A 176 -8.98 21.69 -23.89
N LEU A 177 -9.53 21.05 -22.86
CA LEU A 177 -8.73 20.34 -21.84
C LEU A 177 -8.01 19.13 -22.41
N ALA A 178 -8.67 18.32 -23.25
CA ALA A 178 -8.05 17.15 -23.87
C ALA A 178 -6.85 17.53 -24.79
N THR A 179 -6.87 18.73 -25.36
CA THR A 179 -5.79 19.23 -26.22
C THR A 179 -4.75 20.03 -25.45
N GLY A 180 -5.17 20.75 -24.40
CA GLY A 180 -4.33 21.67 -23.65
C GLY A 180 -3.57 21.03 -22.49
N LEU A 181 -4.06 19.92 -21.93
CA LEU A 181 -3.37 19.22 -20.85
C LEU A 181 -2.25 18.32 -21.40
N PRO A 182 -1.08 18.28 -20.74
CA PRO A 182 0.02 17.44 -21.18
C PRO A 182 -0.28 15.96 -20.96
N THR A 183 0.42 15.10 -21.70
CA THR A 183 0.41 13.66 -21.42
C THR A 183 1.39 13.38 -20.26
N PRO A 184 1.01 12.58 -19.25
CA PRO A 184 1.94 12.22 -18.19
C PRO A 184 3.23 11.59 -18.72
N PRO A 185 4.38 11.91 -18.12
CA PRO A 185 5.66 11.38 -18.57
C PRO A 185 5.76 9.86 -18.37
N VAL A 186 6.67 9.23 -19.11
CA VAL A 186 7.11 7.85 -18.84
C VAL A 186 8.13 7.90 -17.72
N ASN A 187 7.96 7.05 -16.70
CA ASN A 187 8.91 6.95 -15.61
C ASN A 187 10.21 6.29 -16.11
N PRO A 188 11.38 6.93 -16.01
CA PRO A 188 12.63 6.39 -16.56
C PRO A 188 13.18 5.17 -15.82
N GLU A 189 12.77 4.94 -14.56
CA GLU A 189 13.21 3.80 -13.76
C GLU A 189 12.37 2.54 -14.05
N THR A 190 11.06 2.72 -14.31
CA THR A 190 10.13 1.61 -14.50
C THR A 190 9.70 1.41 -15.96
N ASP A 191 10.00 2.36 -16.84
CA ASP A 191 9.54 2.44 -18.24
C ASP A 191 8.01 2.40 -18.39
N LEU A 192 7.29 2.71 -17.31
CA LEU A 192 5.82 2.75 -17.31
C LEU A 192 5.35 4.17 -17.64
N ALA A 193 4.47 4.28 -18.63
CA ALA A 193 3.76 5.51 -18.93
C ALA A 193 2.84 5.90 -17.77
N GLY A 194 2.89 7.16 -17.33
CA GLY A 194 1.97 7.66 -16.33
C GLY A 194 0.50 7.60 -16.81
N VAL A 195 -0.42 7.45 -15.87
CA VAL A 195 -1.87 7.40 -16.16
C VAL A 195 -2.42 8.81 -16.18
N PRO A 196 -3.10 9.24 -17.27
CA PRO A 196 -3.74 10.56 -17.32
C PRO A 196 -4.76 10.73 -16.18
N PRO A 197 -4.83 11.91 -15.54
CA PRO A 197 -5.84 12.16 -14.53
C PRO A 197 -7.24 12.15 -15.16
N ARG A 198 -8.23 11.76 -14.36
CA ARG A 198 -9.62 11.90 -14.75
C ARG A 198 -9.98 13.39 -14.76
N VAL A 199 -10.70 13.82 -15.80
CA VAL A 199 -11.13 15.21 -15.98
C VAL A 199 -12.65 15.31 -15.86
N ASP A 200 -13.12 15.91 -14.78
CA ASP A 200 -14.53 16.24 -14.59
C ASP A 200 -14.74 17.76 -14.79
N VAL A 201 -15.81 18.12 -15.48
CA VAL A 201 -16.10 19.49 -15.93
C VAL A 201 -17.53 19.85 -15.58
N ARG A 202 -17.74 21.09 -15.14
CA ARG A 202 -19.05 21.70 -14.95
C ARG A 202 -19.07 23.08 -15.57
N VAL A 203 -20.11 23.38 -16.34
CA VAL A 203 -20.34 24.71 -16.91
C VAL A 203 -21.64 25.29 -16.37
N ARG A 204 -21.61 26.56 -15.94
CA ARG A 204 -22.78 27.32 -15.49
C ARG A 204 -22.78 28.69 -16.17
N GLY A 205 -23.47 28.80 -17.30
CA GLY A 205 -23.43 30.03 -18.10
C GLY A 205 -22.04 30.24 -18.71
N SER A 206 -21.40 31.36 -18.38
CA SER A 206 -19.99 31.65 -18.76
C SER A 206 -18.96 31.02 -17.82
N ASP A 207 -19.40 30.52 -16.67
CA ASP A 207 -18.53 30.04 -15.61
C ASP A 207 -18.20 28.56 -15.80
N VAL A 208 -16.94 28.20 -15.56
CA VAL A 208 -16.42 26.84 -15.77
C VAL A 208 -15.70 26.38 -14.51
N GLY A 209 -16.05 25.19 -14.02
CA GLY A 209 -15.33 24.46 -12.99
C GLY A 209 -14.74 23.18 -13.56
N VAL A 210 -13.52 22.86 -13.16
CA VAL A 210 -12.79 21.65 -13.56
C VAL A 210 -12.19 21.01 -12.32
N ALA A 211 -12.29 19.69 -12.25
CA ALA A 211 -11.56 18.88 -11.29
C ALA A 211 -10.74 17.83 -12.05
N LEU A 212 -9.44 17.81 -11.79
CA LEU A 212 -8.51 16.78 -12.21
C LEU A 212 -8.27 15.86 -11.03
N PHE A 213 -8.50 14.57 -11.22
CA PHE A 213 -8.43 13.59 -10.15
C PHE A 213 -7.50 12.42 -10.52
N ALA A 214 -6.50 12.19 -9.69
CA ALA A 214 -5.63 11.03 -9.73
C ALA A 214 -6.13 9.96 -8.75
N HIS A 215 -6.46 8.76 -9.24
CA HIS A 215 -6.94 7.68 -8.40
C HIS A 215 -5.76 7.04 -7.64
N THR A 216 -5.51 7.48 -6.41
CA THR A 216 -4.68 6.76 -5.46
C THR A 216 -5.46 5.57 -4.93
N GLY A 217 -4.86 4.38 -4.97
CA GLY A 217 -5.28 3.30 -4.07
C GLY A 217 -5.15 3.84 -2.65
N GLY A 218 -6.28 3.97 -1.98
CA GLY A 218 -6.39 4.55 -0.63
C GLY A 218 -6.44 6.06 -0.61
N ASP A 219 -7.66 6.55 -0.40
CA ASP A 219 -7.99 7.94 -0.13
C ASP A 219 -7.45 8.91 -1.18
N GLY A 220 -8.23 9.06 -2.26
CA GLY A 220 -8.00 10.01 -3.35
C GLY A 220 -7.57 11.39 -2.85
N LYS A 221 -6.28 11.68 -2.95
CA LYS A 221 -5.68 12.89 -2.36
C LYS A 221 -4.83 13.74 -3.28
N ASP A 222 -4.72 13.34 -4.55
CA ASP A 222 -4.18 14.18 -5.62
C ASP A 222 -5.33 14.74 -6.47
N CYS A 223 -5.80 15.92 -6.04
CA CYS A 223 -6.83 16.68 -6.72
C CYS A 223 -6.30 18.04 -7.14
N MET A 224 -6.47 18.39 -8.41
CA MET A 224 -6.21 19.72 -8.92
C MET A 224 -7.51 20.33 -9.43
N MET A 225 -7.81 21.53 -8.94
CA MET A 225 -9.04 22.24 -9.21
C MET A 225 -8.73 23.44 -10.09
N GLY A 226 -9.59 23.70 -11.06
CA GLY A 226 -9.53 24.89 -11.90
C GLY A 226 -10.90 25.53 -11.99
N ARG A 227 -10.94 26.86 -12.07
CA ARG A 227 -12.17 27.57 -12.40
C ARG A 227 -11.91 28.77 -13.28
N ARG A 228 -12.92 29.13 -14.07
CA ARG A 228 -13.07 30.43 -14.69
C ARG A 228 -14.38 31.04 -14.24
N LEU A 229 -14.31 32.17 -13.52
CA LEU A 229 -15.48 32.89 -12.99
C LEU A 229 -15.42 34.34 -13.45
N GLY A 230 -16.44 34.83 -14.16
CA GLY A 230 -16.47 36.21 -14.64
C GLY A 230 -15.25 36.62 -15.49
N GLY A 231 -14.64 35.66 -16.19
CA GLY A 231 -13.42 35.85 -16.97
C GLY A 231 -12.10 35.67 -16.22
N GLU A 232 -12.11 35.62 -14.88
CA GLU A 232 -10.93 35.35 -14.06
C GLU A 232 -10.67 33.85 -13.95
N VAL A 233 -9.44 33.42 -14.22
CA VAL A 233 -9.02 32.01 -14.11
C VAL A 233 -8.24 31.81 -12.81
N ARG A 234 -8.51 30.70 -12.12
CA ARG A 234 -7.71 30.24 -10.97
C ARG A 234 -7.53 28.73 -11.01
N VAL A 235 -6.33 28.27 -10.66
CA VAL A 235 -5.99 26.85 -10.50
C VAL A 235 -5.33 26.66 -9.14
N TRP A 236 -5.69 25.60 -8.43
CA TRP A 236 -5.09 25.24 -7.14
C TRP A 236 -5.16 23.72 -6.91
N SER A 237 -4.20 23.17 -6.17
CA SER A 237 -4.26 21.78 -5.74
C SER A 237 -4.86 21.69 -4.34
N LEU A 238 -5.66 20.66 -4.10
CA LEU A 238 -6.07 20.27 -2.76
C LEU A 238 -5.09 19.20 -2.30
N ASN A 239 -4.44 19.41 -1.16
CA ASN A 239 -3.58 18.39 -0.57
C ASN A 239 -4.39 17.47 0.34
N TRP A 240 -3.76 16.41 0.86
CA TRP A 240 -4.41 15.44 1.74
C TRP A 240 -5.04 16.03 3.01
N ARG A 241 -4.56 17.19 3.49
CA ARG A 241 -5.15 17.91 4.63
C ARG A 241 -6.46 18.57 4.22
N ASP A 242 -6.49 19.18 3.04
CA ASP A 242 -7.65 19.89 2.46
C ASP A 242 -8.80 18.97 1.98
N LEU A 243 -8.56 17.65 1.94
CA LEU A 243 -9.46 16.61 1.45
C LEU A 243 -10.01 15.70 2.58
N GLY A 244 -9.95 16.16 3.84
CA GLY A 244 -10.51 15.43 4.97
C GLY A 244 -12.04 15.25 4.90
N PRO A 245 -12.65 14.42 5.78
CA PRO A 245 -14.09 14.12 5.77
C PRO A 245 -15.03 15.35 5.92
N LEU A 246 -14.46 16.50 6.30
CA LEU A 246 -15.15 17.78 6.48
C LEU A 246 -14.75 18.83 5.43
N GLU A 247 -13.89 18.49 4.47
CA GLU A 247 -13.23 19.44 3.59
C GLU A 247 -13.42 19.08 2.10
N LYS A 248 -13.18 20.08 1.23
CA LYS A 248 -13.84 20.26 -0.07
C LYS A 248 -13.77 19.03 -0.98
N PRO A 249 -14.89 18.56 -1.56
CA PRO A 249 -14.86 17.42 -2.47
C PRO A 249 -14.11 17.80 -3.75
N CYS A 250 -13.33 16.85 -4.31
CA CYS A 250 -12.69 17.00 -5.61
C CYS A 250 -13.72 16.91 -6.75
N THR A 251 -14.51 17.98 -6.92
CA THR A 251 -15.63 18.04 -7.87
C THR A 251 -15.65 19.38 -8.59
N PRO A 252 -16.05 19.44 -9.87
CA PRO A 252 -16.09 20.71 -10.59
C PRO A 252 -17.12 21.70 -10.02
N GLU A 253 -18.15 21.23 -9.30
CA GLU A 253 -19.07 22.07 -8.52
C GLU A 253 -18.37 22.78 -7.37
N ALA A 254 -17.54 22.06 -6.60
CA ALA A 254 -16.75 22.67 -5.53
C ALA A 254 -15.74 23.70 -6.05
N ALA A 255 -15.20 23.52 -7.27
CA ALA A 255 -14.38 24.54 -7.92
C ALA A 255 -15.16 25.85 -8.15
N LEU A 256 -16.44 25.73 -8.54
CA LEU A 256 -17.33 26.88 -8.71
C LEU A 256 -17.80 27.50 -7.38
N GLY A 257 -17.62 26.82 -6.25
CA GLY A 257 -18.05 27.27 -4.94
C GLY A 257 -19.54 27.05 -4.67
N SER A 258 -20.13 25.99 -5.24
CA SER A 258 -21.54 25.62 -5.07
C SER A 258 -21.72 24.18 -4.63
#